data_AF-G0S431-F1
#
_entry.id   AF-G0S431-F1
#
_cell.length_a   1.000
_cell.length_b   1.000
_cell.length_c   1.000
_cell.angle_alpha   90.00
_cell.angle_beta   90.00
_cell.angle_gamma   90.00
#
_symmetry.space_group_name_H-M   'P 1'
#
loop_
_entity.id
_entity.type
_entity.pdbx_description
1 polymer ?
#
loop_
_entity_poly.entity_id
_entity_poly.type
_entity_poly.pdbx_seq_one_letter_code
_entity_poly.pdbx_strand_id
1 'polypeptide(L)'
;MTNSQNIKNVITDLYTVLSLAANYDTISPSTVSTRNNAHHSTREALIHDFDLLAESLRETHRTASSTPLSASQGIPEPLIQYVENGRNPDIYTREFVELVRRMNQLMRGKMHAFGEFRDLLAREMTVALPELKEDVKKVVVETGGRWPLPEEEGEGMRGRRGSNRERERERERERERERERVG
;
A
#
# COMPACT_ATOMS: atom_id res chain seq x y z
N MET A 1 11.37 16.50 -19.09
CA MET A 1 9.96 16.02 -19.02
C MET A 1 9.87 14.98 -17.90
N THR A 2 8.73 14.85 -17.22
CA THR A 2 8.55 13.80 -16.21
C THR A 2 8.36 12.44 -16.91
N ASN A 3 8.84 11.35 -16.32
CA ASN A 3 8.71 9.99 -16.90
C ASN A 3 7.24 9.64 -17.23
N SER A 4 6.30 10.11 -16.40
CA SER A 4 4.85 9.99 -16.67
C SER A 4 4.41 10.68 -17.97
N GLN A 5 4.99 11.83 -18.31
CA GLN A 5 4.65 12.53 -19.55
C GLN A 5 5.16 11.77 -20.78
N ASN A 6 6.35 11.17 -20.70
CA ASN A 6 6.90 10.38 -21.81
C ASN A 6 6.01 9.15 -22.08
N ILE A 7 5.55 8.45 -21.02
CA ILE A 7 4.62 7.32 -21.15
C ILE A 7 3.29 7.75 -21.79
N LYS A 8 2.75 8.91 -21.41
CA LYS A 8 1.53 9.45 -22.05
C LYS A 8 1.72 9.71 -23.54
N ASN A 9 2.88 10.24 -23.92
CA ASN A 9 3.21 10.47 -25.32
C ASN A 9 3.25 9.15 -26.08
N VAL A 10 3.97 8.13 -25.57
CA VAL A 10 4.00 6.78 -26.18
C VAL A 10 2.60 6.19 -26.37
N ILE A 11 1.72 6.28 -25.37
CA ILE A 11 0.34 5.78 -25.48
C ILE A 11 -0.44 6.54 -26.55
N THR A 12 -0.24 7.86 -26.64
CA THR A 12 -0.88 8.71 -27.66
C THR A 12 -0.37 8.36 -29.05
N ASP A 13 0.94 8.20 -29.21
CA ASP A 13 1.60 7.81 -30.47
C ASP A 13 1.15 6.41 -30.94
N LEU A 14 0.97 5.46 -30.01
CA LEU A 14 0.40 4.13 -30.34
C LEU A 14 -1.05 4.23 -30.81
N TYR A 15 -1.86 5.07 -30.17
CA TYR A 15 -3.26 5.27 -30.54
C TYR A 15 -3.39 5.93 -31.92
N THR A 16 -2.57 6.95 -32.22
CA THR A 16 -2.57 7.60 -33.53
C THR A 16 -2.16 6.62 -34.63
N VAL A 17 -1.05 5.89 -34.46
CA VAL A 17 -0.60 4.87 -35.42
C VAL A 17 -1.68 3.81 -35.66
N LEU A 18 -2.31 3.30 -34.59
CA LEU A 18 -3.39 2.32 -34.70
C LEU A 18 -4.59 2.87 -35.48
N SER A 19 -5.00 4.11 -35.20
CA SER A 19 -6.12 4.77 -35.89
C SER A 19 -5.82 5.03 -37.36
N LEU A 20 -4.61 5.52 -37.69
CA LEU A 20 -4.20 5.74 -39.08
C LEU A 20 -4.10 4.41 -39.85
N ALA A 21 -3.56 3.36 -39.23
CA ALA A 21 -3.44 2.04 -39.84
C ALA A 21 -4.82 1.39 -40.09
N ALA A 22 -5.74 1.51 -39.14
CA ALA A 22 -7.11 0.98 -39.29
C ALA A 22 -7.88 1.67 -40.43
N ASN A 23 -7.65 2.97 -40.64
CA ASN A 23 -8.31 3.74 -41.70
C ASN A 23 -7.59 3.67 -43.06
N TYR A 24 -6.40 3.07 -43.11
CA TYR A 24 -5.54 3.03 -44.29
C TYR A 24 -6.20 2.36 -45.51
N ASP A 25 -7.01 1.32 -45.29
CA ASP A 25 -7.69 0.56 -46.35
C ASP A 25 -9.08 1.14 -46.71
N THR A 26 -9.72 1.84 -45.78
CA THR A 26 -11.08 2.40 -45.95
C THR A 26 -11.17 3.53 -46.96
N ILE A 27 -10.04 4.08 -47.43
CA ILE A 27 -9.95 5.12 -48.47
C ILE A 27 -9.99 4.49 -49.88
N SER A 28 -10.78 3.43 -50.07
CA SER A 28 -11.11 2.83 -51.37
C SER A 28 -12.56 2.37 -51.35
N PRO A 29 -13.42 2.75 -52.34
CA PRO A 29 -13.26 2.26 -53.71
C PRO A 29 -13.64 3.25 -54.84
N SER A 30 -13.19 2.93 -56.06
CA SER A 30 -13.83 3.28 -57.35
C SER A 30 -14.20 4.75 -57.63
N THR A 31 -13.25 5.56 -58.10
CA THR A 31 -13.41 6.44 -59.30
C THR A 31 -12.09 7.15 -59.58
N VAL A 32 -11.74 7.21 -60.86
CA VAL A 32 -10.43 7.58 -61.41
C VAL A 32 -10.19 9.10 -61.32
N SER A 33 -8.98 9.47 -60.87
CA SER A 33 -8.10 10.54 -61.43
C SER A 33 -7.49 11.59 -60.48
N THR A 34 -7.83 11.65 -59.18
CA THR A 34 -7.17 12.58 -58.22
C THR A 34 -6.39 11.85 -57.09
N ARG A 35 -6.13 10.56 -57.28
CA ARG A 35 -5.89 9.58 -56.20
C ARG A 35 -4.45 9.42 -55.72
N ASN A 36 -3.45 9.87 -56.50
CA ASN A 36 -2.05 9.56 -56.19
C ASN A 36 -1.51 10.33 -54.98
N ASN A 37 -2.00 11.55 -54.75
CA ASN A 37 -1.50 12.42 -53.69
C ASN A 37 -2.03 12.04 -52.30
N ALA A 38 -3.28 11.55 -52.20
CA ALA A 38 -3.91 11.22 -50.92
C ALA A 38 -3.31 9.94 -50.29
N HIS A 39 -3.10 8.89 -51.09
CA HIS A 39 -2.44 7.66 -50.62
C HIS A 39 -0.98 7.89 -50.21
N HIS A 40 -0.29 8.80 -50.91
CA HIS A 40 1.07 9.17 -50.55
C HIS A 40 1.11 9.93 -49.23
N SER A 41 0.21 10.88 -49.03
CA SER A 41 0.11 11.67 -47.79
C SER A 41 -0.18 10.81 -46.55
N THR A 42 -1.11 9.84 -46.63
CA THR A 42 -1.37 8.93 -45.49
C THR A 42 -0.19 8.00 -45.20
N ARG A 43 0.50 7.53 -46.24
CA ARG A 43 1.71 6.71 -46.08
C ARG A 43 2.85 7.49 -45.45
N GLU A 44 3.06 8.74 -45.86
CA GLU A 44 4.07 9.62 -45.28
C GLU A 44 3.76 9.96 -43.82
N ALA A 45 2.49 10.22 -43.49
CA ALA A 45 2.05 10.44 -42.13
C ALA A 45 2.31 9.23 -41.23
N LEU A 46 2.04 8.00 -41.71
CA LEU A 46 2.33 6.77 -40.96
C LEU A 46 3.83 6.57 -40.69
N ILE A 47 4.69 6.85 -41.67
CA ILE A 47 6.14 6.73 -41.51
C ILE A 47 6.62 7.73 -40.45
N HIS A 48 6.16 8.96 -40.53
CA HIS A 48 6.49 10.01 -39.57
C HIS A 48 6.03 9.65 -38.14
N ASP A 49 4.80 9.17 -37.96
CA ASP A 49 4.27 8.82 -36.64
C ASP A 49 4.98 7.60 -36.04
N PHE A 50 5.46 6.68 -36.89
CA PHE A 50 6.30 5.55 -36.44
C PHE A 50 7.68 6.03 -35.96
N ASP A 51 8.30 6.98 -36.66
CA ASP A 51 9.56 7.60 -36.23
C ASP A 51 9.40 8.35 -34.90
N LEU A 52 8.28 9.06 -34.71
CA LEU A 52 7.94 9.72 -33.45
C LEU A 52 7.75 8.71 -32.30
N LEU A 53 7.02 7.62 -32.54
CA LEU A 53 6.83 6.55 -31.55
C LEU A 53 8.17 5.93 -31.15
N ALA A 54 9.06 5.67 -32.11
CA ALA A 54 10.38 5.10 -31.85
C ALA A 54 11.23 6.02 -30.97
N GLU A 55 11.23 7.33 -31.24
CA GLU A 55 11.95 8.32 -30.42
C GLU A 55 11.36 8.43 -29.01
N SER A 56 10.03 8.46 -28.91
CA SER A 56 9.27 8.51 -27.64
C SER A 56 9.57 7.30 -26.74
N LEU A 57 9.64 6.10 -27.32
CA LEU A 57 10.03 4.87 -26.62
C LEU A 57 11.47 4.90 -26.14
N ARG A 58 12.41 5.37 -26.98
CA ARG A 58 13.84 5.47 -26.64
C ARG A 58 14.07 6.46 -25.49
N GLU A 59 13.39 7.60 -25.53
CA GLU A 59 13.47 8.61 -24.48
C GLU A 59 12.85 8.11 -23.16
N THR A 60 11.73 7.37 -23.23
CA THR A 60 11.12 6.72 -22.07
C THR A 60 12.07 5.70 -21.44
N HIS A 61 12.65 4.81 -22.25
CA HIS A 61 13.60 3.80 -21.78
C HIS A 61 14.85 4.43 -21.14
N ARG A 62 15.40 5.47 -21.77
CA ARG A 62 16.56 6.20 -21.25
C ARG A 62 16.25 6.85 -19.90
N THR A 63 15.09 7.50 -19.80
CA THR A 63 14.64 8.16 -18.55
C THR A 63 14.42 7.12 -17.44
N ALA A 64 13.75 6.01 -17.75
CA ALA A 64 13.53 4.91 -16.81
C ALA A 64 14.86 4.30 -16.33
N SER A 65 15.81 4.06 -17.24
CA SER A 65 17.11 3.46 -16.93
C SER A 65 18.05 4.39 -16.15
N SER A 66 17.90 5.72 -16.31
CA SER A 66 18.63 6.71 -15.52
C SER A 66 18.09 6.90 -14.10
N THR A 67 16.93 6.30 -13.79
CA THR A 67 16.34 6.39 -12.46
C THR A 67 17.17 5.55 -11.48
N PRO A 68 17.60 6.10 -10.33
CA PRO A 68 18.46 5.38 -9.40
C PRO A 68 17.84 4.06 -8.93
N LEU A 69 18.64 3.00 -8.84
CA LEU A 69 18.20 1.65 -8.45
C LEU A 69 17.46 1.60 -7.09
N SER A 70 17.75 2.56 -6.20
CA SER A 70 17.02 2.76 -4.93
C SER A 70 15.50 2.97 -5.13
N ALA A 71 15.09 3.56 -6.25
CA ALA A 71 13.68 3.70 -6.61
C ALA A 71 13.08 2.41 -7.21
N SER A 72 13.90 1.55 -7.83
CA SER A 72 13.46 0.27 -8.43
C SER A 72 13.38 -0.88 -7.41
N GLN A 73 14.18 -0.84 -6.34
CA GLN A 73 14.11 -1.82 -5.24
C GLN A 73 12.84 -1.68 -4.38
N GLY A 74 12.01 -0.66 -4.64
CA GLY A 74 10.83 -0.33 -3.84
C GLY A 74 9.52 -0.98 -4.30
N ILE A 75 9.51 -1.77 -5.38
CA ILE A 75 8.27 -2.38 -5.90
C ILE A 75 8.18 -3.85 -5.50
N PRO A 76 7.31 -4.21 -4.53
CA PRO A 76 7.00 -5.61 -4.23
C PRO A 76 6.51 -6.39 -5.45
N GLU A 77 6.97 -7.62 -5.63
CA GLU A 77 6.49 -8.55 -6.67
C GLU A 77 4.95 -8.69 -6.73
N PRO A 78 4.23 -8.77 -5.59
CA PRO A 78 2.77 -8.84 -5.63
C PRO A 78 2.10 -7.62 -6.26
N LEU A 79 2.73 -6.43 -6.23
CA LEU A 79 2.20 -5.25 -6.91
C LEU A 79 2.26 -5.38 -8.42
N ILE A 80 3.30 -6.05 -8.96
CA ILE A 80 3.42 -6.30 -10.40
C ILE A 80 2.25 -7.16 -10.86
N GLN A 81 1.95 -8.23 -10.12
CA GLN A 81 0.81 -9.11 -10.40
C GLN A 81 -0.55 -8.39 -10.32
N TYR A 82 -0.69 -7.37 -9.48
CA TYR A 82 -1.90 -6.55 -9.44
C TYR A 82 -2.08 -5.77 -10.74
N VAL A 83 -1.01 -5.14 -11.24
CA VAL A 83 -1.03 -4.37 -12.51
C VAL A 83 -1.26 -5.30 -13.70
N GLU A 84 -0.59 -6.45 -13.77
CA GLU A 84 -0.74 -7.44 -14.85
C GLU A 84 -2.18 -7.96 -14.96
N ASN A 85 -2.86 -8.16 -13.83
CA ASN A 85 -4.25 -8.61 -13.79
C ASN A 85 -5.27 -7.46 -13.94
N GLY A 86 -4.83 -6.23 -14.17
CA GLY A 86 -5.71 -5.05 -14.27
C GLY A 86 -6.37 -4.65 -12.95
N ARG A 87 -5.85 -5.11 -11.79
CA ARG A 87 -6.34 -4.74 -10.47
C ARG A 87 -5.69 -3.44 -10.01
N ASN A 88 -6.45 -2.59 -9.32
CA ASN A 88 -5.91 -1.33 -8.77
C ASN A 88 -4.77 -1.63 -7.75
N PRO A 89 -3.52 -1.18 -7.99
CA PRO A 89 -2.40 -1.39 -7.08
C PRO A 89 -2.59 -0.78 -5.68
N ASP A 90 -3.46 0.22 -5.52
CA ASP A 90 -3.80 0.80 -4.21
C ASP A 90 -4.47 -0.20 -3.26
N ILE A 91 -5.07 -1.26 -3.81
CA ILE A 91 -5.69 -2.30 -3.00
C ILE A 91 -4.61 -3.11 -2.27
N TYR A 92 -3.47 -3.40 -2.89
CA TYR A 92 -2.36 -4.09 -2.22
C TYR A 92 -1.82 -3.26 -1.05
N THR A 93 -1.62 -1.95 -1.24
CA THR A 93 -1.08 -1.10 -0.18
C THR A 93 -2.06 -1.00 0.99
N ARG A 94 -3.37 -0.93 0.71
CA ARG A 94 -4.42 -1.02 1.72
C ARG A 94 -4.39 -2.35 2.48
N GLU A 95 -4.39 -3.47 1.76
CA GLU A 95 -4.33 -4.82 2.34
C GLU A 95 -3.08 -5.01 3.20
N PHE A 96 -1.94 -4.48 2.77
CA PHE A 96 -0.68 -4.52 3.50
C PHE A 96 -0.78 -3.78 4.84
N VAL A 97 -1.32 -2.56 4.85
CA VAL A 97 -1.51 -1.78 6.09
C VAL A 97 -2.48 -2.48 7.03
N GLU A 98 -3.57 -3.04 6.50
CA GLU A 98 -4.54 -3.81 7.28
C GLU A 98 -3.92 -5.07 7.89
N LEU A 99 -3.09 -5.78 7.13
CA LEU A 99 -2.34 -6.96 7.58
C LEU A 99 -1.35 -6.59 8.71
N VAL A 100 -0.55 -5.54 8.52
CA VAL A 100 0.42 -5.07 9.53
C VAL A 100 -0.30 -4.69 10.82
N ARG A 101 -1.43 -3.99 10.73
CA ARG A 101 -2.25 -3.63 11.89
C ARG A 101 -2.76 -4.87 12.63
N ARG A 102 -3.31 -5.84 11.89
CA ARG A 102 -3.80 -7.11 12.46
C ARG A 102 -2.68 -7.89 13.15
N MET A 103 -1.51 -7.99 12.49
CA MET A 103 -0.35 -8.69 13.03
C MET A 103 0.17 -8.03 14.32
N ASN A 104 0.25 -6.69 14.35
CA ASN A 104 0.66 -5.95 15.54
C ASN A 104 -0.31 -6.15 16.72
N GLN A 105 -1.62 -6.15 16.46
CA GLN A 105 -2.63 -6.41 17.48
C GLN A 105 -2.52 -7.85 18.00
N LEU A 106 -2.38 -8.82 17.09
CA LEU A 106 -2.20 -10.23 17.44
C LEU A 106 -0.95 -10.43 18.29
N MET A 107 0.18 -9.82 17.90
CA MET A 107 1.44 -9.93 18.63
C MET A 107 1.32 -9.35 20.04
N ARG A 108 0.73 -8.15 20.17
CA ARG A 108 0.46 -7.55 21.48
C ARG A 108 -0.44 -8.42 22.35
N GLY A 109 -1.48 -9.03 21.77
CA GLY A 109 -2.35 -9.96 22.48
C GLY A 109 -1.61 -11.20 22.96
N LYS A 110 -0.76 -11.79 22.12
CA LYS A 110 0.11 -12.92 22.50
C LYS A 110 1.07 -12.56 23.63
N MET A 111 1.75 -11.41 23.51
CA MET A 111 2.67 -10.94 24.54
C MET A 111 1.96 -10.74 25.89
N HIS A 112 0.75 -10.20 25.88
CA HIS A 112 -0.07 -10.05 27.09
C HIS A 112 -0.42 -11.41 27.70
N ALA A 113 -0.97 -12.33 26.89
CA ALA A 113 -1.36 -13.66 27.37
C ALA A 113 -0.18 -14.47 27.92
N PHE A 114 1.00 -14.39 27.28
CA PHE A 114 2.21 -15.03 27.80
C PHE A 114 2.71 -14.36 29.09
N GLY A 115 2.57 -13.04 29.22
CA GLY A 115 2.85 -12.32 30.46
C GLY A 115 1.93 -12.76 31.61
N GLU A 116 0.62 -12.83 31.36
CA GLU A 116 -0.37 -13.31 32.34
C GLU A 116 -0.10 -14.78 32.74
N PHE A 117 0.19 -15.64 31.75
CA PHE A 117 0.52 -17.03 32.00
C PHE A 117 1.80 -17.19 32.84
N ARG A 118 2.85 -16.41 32.54
CA ARG A 118 4.07 -16.35 33.35
C ARG A 118 3.77 -15.97 34.79
N ASP A 119 2.98 -14.92 35.01
CA ASP A 119 2.70 -14.40 36.35
C ASP A 119 1.83 -15.37 37.16
N LEU A 120 0.85 -16.03 36.51
CA LEU A 120 0.06 -17.09 37.12
C LEU A 120 0.92 -18.30 37.50
N LEU A 121 1.75 -18.78 36.57
CA LEU A 121 2.64 -19.92 36.82
C LEU A 121 3.63 -19.62 37.94
N ALA A 122 4.22 -18.42 37.96
CA ALA A 122 5.12 -17.99 39.03
C ALA A 122 4.42 -17.98 40.40
N ARG A 123 3.17 -17.53 40.47
CA ARG A 123 2.38 -17.54 41.71
C ARG A 123 2.20 -18.96 42.22
N GLU A 124 1.69 -19.85 41.37
CA GLU A 124 1.46 -21.26 41.72
C GLU A 124 2.76 -21.95 42.15
N MET A 125 3.87 -21.71 41.45
CA MET A 125 5.18 -22.27 41.81
C MET A 125 5.65 -21.78 43.19
N THR A 126 5.44 -20.51 43.53
CA THR A 126 5.87 -19.98 44.84
C THR A 126 5.04 -20.48 46.01
N VAL A 127 3.80 -20.92 45.75
CA VAL A 127 2.91 -21.56 46.74
C VAL A 127 3.25 -23.04 46.89
N ALA A 128 3.43 -23.76 45.78
CA ALA A 128 3.69 -25.19 45.78
C ALA A 128 5.14 -25.54 46.17
N LEU A 129 6.10 -24.67 45.83
CA LEU A 129 7.55 -24.89 46.01
C LEU A 129 8.20 -23.63 46.63
N PRO A 130 8.01 -23.38 47.94
CA PRO A 130 8.51 -22.17 48.60
C PRO A 130 10.04 -22.02 48.52
N GLU A 131 10.78 -23.12 48.44
CA GLU A 131 12.23 -23.16 48.33
C GLU A 131 12.75 -22.57 47.01
N LEU A 132 11.93 -22.56 45.95
CA LEU A 132 12.29 -22.03 44.62
C LEU A 132 11.92 -20.55 44.44
N LYS A 133 11.40 -19.88 45.48
CA LYS A 133 10.83 -18.53 45.35
C LYS A 133 11.80 -17.50 44.80
N GLU A 134 13.06 -17.52 45.23
CA GLU A 134 14.07 -16.57 44.72
C GLU A 134 14.45 -16.87 43.27
N ASP A 135 14.50 -18.13 42.86
CA ASP A 135 14.77 -18.53 41.47
C ASP A 135 13.62 -18.14 40.54
N VAL A 136 12.37 -18.39 40.97
CA VAL A 136 11.18 -17.99 40.22
C VAL A 136 11.13 -16.47 40.05
N LYS A 137 11.40 -15.72 41.12
CA LYS A 137 11.50 -14.25 41.08
C LYS A 137 12.56 -13.79 40.07
N LYS A 138 13.74 -14.41 40.05
CA LYS A 138 14.80 -14.09 39.09
C LYS A 138 14.32 -14.30 37.66
N VAL A 139 13.72 -15.45 37.36
CA VAL A 139 13.18 -15.76 36.02
C VAL A 139 12.09 -14.78 35.60
N VAL A 140 11.17 -14.41 36.49
CA VAL A 140 10.11 -13.44 36.18
C VAL A 140 10.71 -12.09 35.79
N VAL A 141 11.69 -11.59 36.55
CA VAL A 141 12.34 -10.30 36.26
C VAL A 141 13.14 -10.36 34.96
N GLU A 142 13.91 -11.43 34.74
CA GLU A 142 14.73 -11.61 33.52
C GLU A 142 13.87 -11.77 32.25
N THR A 143 12.66 -12.31 32.38
CA THR A 143 11.69 -12.43 31.27
C THR A 143 10.81 -11.18 31.10
N GLY A 144 11.19 -10.05 31.69
CA GLY A 144 10.50 -8.76 31.55
C GLY A 144 9.24 -8.62 32.38
N GLY A 145 9.08 -9.44 33.43
CA GLY A 145 8.01 -9.35 34.41
C GLY A 145 8.34 -8.45 35.59
N ARG A 146 7.32 -8.09 36.37
CA ARG A 146 7.48 -7.29 37.57
C ARG A 146 7.38 -8.17 38.81
N TRP A 147 8.24 -7.91 39.78
CA TRP A 147 8.17 -8.50 41.11
C TRP A 147 8.04 -7.38 42.18
N PRO A 148 7.20 -7.52 43.22
CA PRO A 148 6.27 -8.64 43.48
C PRO A 148 5.19 -8.75 42.40
N LEU A 149 4.67 -9.97 42.21
CA LEU A 149 3.63 -10.25 41.22
C LEU A 149 2.43 -9.32 41.46
N PRO A 150 1.77 -8.82 40.39
CA PRO A 150 0.53 -8.06 40.54
C PRO A 150 -0.49 -8.87 41.36
N GLU A 151 -1.24 -8.25 42.26
CA GLU A 151 -2.38 -8.96 42.87
C GLU A 151 -3.43 -9.27 41.79
N GLU A 152 -4.22 -10.34 41.96
CA GLU A 152 -5.33 -10.61 41.03
C GLU A 152 -6.41 -9.53 41.18
N GLU A 153 -6.16 -8.36 40.59
CA GLU A 153 -7.15 -7.33 40.44
C GLU A 153 -7.89 -7.58 39.12
N GLY A 154 -9.20 -7.86 39.21
CA GLY A 154 -10.15 -7.92 38.10
C GLY A 154 -10.35 -6.57 37.40
N GLU A 155 -9.27 -5.84 37.11
CA GLU A 155 -9.25 -4.46 36.62
C GLU A 155 -9.11 -4.32 35.10
N GLY A 156 -9.02 -5.42 34.35
CA GLY A 156 -8.96 -5.40 32.88
C GLY A 156 -10.19 -4.79 32.17
N MET A 157 -11.30 -4.57 32.88
CA MET A 157 -12.54 -4.00 32.32
C MET A 157 -12.85 -2.56 32.78
N ARG A 158 -12.22 -2.04 33.85
CA ARG A 158 -12.51 -0.70 34.37
C ARG A 158 -11.73 0.41 33.66
N GLY A 159 -10.45 0.19 33.35
CA GLY A 159 -9.60 1.19 32.66
C GLY A 159 -10.03 1.48 31.21
N ARG A 160 -10.57 0.48 30.50
CA ARG A 160 -11.06 0.64 29.11
C ARG A 160 -12.35 1.44 29.00
N ARG A 161 -13.24 1.37 30.00
CA ARG A 161 -14.49 2.17 30.02
C ARG A 161 -14.23 3.65 30.29
N GLY A 162 -13.21 3.98 31.09
CA GLY A 162 -12.80 5.37 31.34
C GLY A 162 -12.26 6.03 30.07
N SER A 163 -11.29 5.39 29.42
CA SER A 163 -10.62 5.95 28.24
C SER A 163 -11.55 6.13 27.03
N ASN A 164 -12.51 5.22 26.81
CA ASN A 164 -13.46 5.37 25.70
C ASN A 164 -14.49 6.49 25.96
N ARG A 165 -14.97 6.63 27.20
CA ARG A 165 -15.93 7.68 27.59
C ARG A 165 -15.31 9.07 27.52
N GLU A 166 -14.03 9.20 27.85
CA GLU A 166 -13.32 10.48 27.79
C GLU A 166 -13.06 10.91 26.35
N ARG A 167 -12.71 9.96 25.47
CA ARG A 167 -12.55 10.18 24.02
C ARG A 167 -13.87 10.50 23.32
N GLU A 168 -14.99 9.91 23.74
CA GLU A 168 -16.32 10.26 23.23
C GLU A 168 -16.74 11.68 23.63
N ARG A 169 -16.52 12.06 24.89
CA ARG A 169 -16.80 13.42 25.38
C ARG A 169 -15.97 14.48 24.69
N GLU A 170 -14.71 14.18 24.36
CA GLU A 170 -13.83 15.10 23.65
C GLU A 170 -14.29 15.30 22.20
N ARG A 171 -14.71 14.23 21.52
CA ARG A 171 -15.27 14.28 20.15
C ARG A 171 -16.60 15.02 20.09
N GLU A 172 -17.42 14.91 21.13
CA GLU A 172 -18.70 15.60 21.22
C GLU A 172 -18.51 17.11 21.40
N ARG A 173 -17.54 17.52 22.25
CA ARG A 173 -17.14 18.93 22.41
C ARG A 173 -16.53 19.53 21.15
N GLU A 174 -15.79 18.74 20.37
CA GLU A 174 -15.21 19.20 19.11
C GLU A 174 -16.29 19.44 18.04
N ARG A 175 -17.31 18.57 17.98
CA ARG A 175 -18.47 18.75 17.09
C ARG A 175 -19.35 19.94 17.46
N GLU A 176 -19.45 20.25 18.74
CA GLU A 176 -20.23 21.40 19.23
C GLU A 176 -19.53 22.72 18.84
N ARG A 177 -18.20 22.79 18.98
CA ARG A 177 -17.39 23.94 18.53
C ARG A 177 -17.42 24.15 17.02
N GLU A 178 -17.53 23.07 16.25
CA GLU A 178 -17.62 23.15 14.80
C GLU A 178 -18.99 23.68 14.35
N ARG A 179 -20.07 23.40 15.11
CA ARG A 179 -21.41 23.96 14.86
C ARG A 179 -21.50 25.45 15.18
N GLU A 180 -20.81 25.91 16.22
CA GLU A 180 -20.76 27.35 16.58
C GLU A 180 -19.95 28.20 15.60
N ARG A 181 -19.09 27.59 14.77
CA ARG A 181 -18.30 28.31 13.76
C ARG A 181 -19.01 28.47 12.42
N VAL A 182 -20.09 27.73 12.19
CA VAL A 182 -20.78 27.64 10.89
C VAL A 182 -22.19 28.27 10.95
N GLY A 183 -22.67 28.65 12.13
CA GLY A 183 -23.87 29.48 12.33
C GLY A 183 -23.53 30.94 12.51
#